data_AF-A0A4Q5M0C1-F1
#
_entry.id   AF-A0A4Q5M0C1-F1
#
_cell.length_a   1.000
_cell.length_b   1.000
_cell.length_c   1.000
_cell.angle_alpha   90.00
_cell.angle_beta   90.00
_cell.angle_gamma   90.00
#
_symmetry.space_group_name_H-M   'P 1'
#
loop_
_entity.id
_entity.type
_entity.pdbx_description
1 polymer ?
#
loop_
_entity_poly.entity_id
_entity_poly.type
_entity_poly.pdbx_seq_one_letter_code
_entity_poly.pdbx_strand_id
1 'polypeptide(L)'
;MSLSKGKPYLLAADETVKTKSGKKTYGIGLFYSSIANQVIPSISFLAISIIDIASETSYIIGVKQLLNDPKAEASAKKNKLSKALAKIQVSKLKGRPKGSKNKAKSESQGASYQVLKTFLALVCSQLKVLLPDLQCFHLVLDGFYGHESYLLLALDNSLLIISKFKSNAHPILPYLHRKT
;
A
#
# COMPACT_ATOMS: atom_id res chain seq x y z
N MET A 1 -2.87 -23.91 -16.54
CA MET A 1 -3.73 -22.73 -16.35
C MET A 1 -3.70 -21.93 -17.65
N SER A 2 -4.81 -21.91 -18.37
CA SER A 2 -4.89 -21.29 -19.71
C SER A 2 -5.27 -19.82 -19.55
N LEU A 3 -4.28 -18.93 -19.49
CA LEU A 3 -4.52 -17.49 -19.56
C LEU A 3 -4.83 -17.14 -21.01
N SER A 4 -6.10 -16.91 -21.32
CA SER A 4 -6.53 -16.58 -22.68
C SER A 4 -6.21 -15.13 -23.03
N LYS A 5 -5.71 -14.92 -24.25
CA LYS A 5 -5.34 -13.61 -24.82
C LYS A 5 -6.55 -12.66 -24.90
N GLY A 6 -6.32 -11.37 -24.63
CA GLY A 6 -7.31 -10.30 -24.80
C GLY A 6 -8.43 -10.26 -23.76
N LYS A 7 -8.40 -11.11 -22.73
CA LYS A 7 -9.35 -11.02 -21.61
C LYS A 7 -8.85 -10.05 -20.53
N PRO A 8 -9.76 -9.29 -19.90
CA PRO A 8 -9.40 -8.41 -18.79
C PRO A 8 -9.11 -9.22 -17.53
N TYR A 9 -7.99 -8.93 -16.88
CA TYR A 9 -7.63 -9.49 -15.59
C TYR A 9 -7.43 -8.36 -14.57
N LEU A 10 -7.56 -8.70 -13.28
CA LEU A 10 -7.28 -7.78 -12.18
C LEU A 10 -6.02 -8.25 -11.46
N LEU A 11 -5.21 -7.31 -10.99
CA LEU A 11 -4.28 -7.57 -9.89
C LEU A 11 -5.00 -7.29 -8.59
N ALA A 12 -4.79 -8.12 -7.59
CA ALA A 12 -5.25 -7.85 -6.22
C ALA A 12 -4.08 -8.03 -5.26
N ALA A 13 -4.06 -7.23 -4.19
CA ALA A 13 -3.08 -7.41 -3.13
C ALA A 13 -3.72 -7.22 -1.75
N ASP A 14 -3.30 -8.04 -0.79
CA ASP A 14 -3.76 -7.96 0.59
C ASP A 14 -2.68 -8.40 1.58
N GLU A 15 -2.78 -7.85 2.80
CA GLU A 15 -1.89 -8.14 3.93
C GLU A 15 -2.56 -9.10 4.92
N THR A 16 -1.91 -10.22 5.21
CA THR A 16 -2.38 -11.18 6.21
C THR A 16 -1.38 -11.28 7.37
N VAL A 17 -1.92 -11.24 8.60
CA VAL A 17 -1.15 -11.35 9.84
C VAL A 17 -1.39 -12.70 10.49
N LYS A 18 -0.31 -13.37 10.92
CA LYS A 18 -0.39 -14.64 11.65
C LYS A 18 0.61 -14.71 12.79
N THR A 19 0.21 -15.32 13.90
CA THR A 19 1.15 -15.66 14.98
C THR A 19 2.16 -16.68 14.49
N LYS A 20 3.39 -16.58 14.99
CA LYS A 20 4.46 -17.52 14.70
C LYS A 20 4.64 -18.46 15.89
N SER A 21 4.62 -19.76 15.65
CA SER A 21 4.88 -20.77 16.67
C SER A 21 6.36 -21.13 16.78
N GLY A 22 6.75 -21.71 17.92
CA GLY A 22 8.12 -22.16 18.18
C GLY A 22 9.05 -21.06 18.72
N LYS A 23 10.36 -21.35 18.72
CA LYS A 23 11.39 -20.50 19.36
C LYS A 23 12.06 -19.49 18.41
N LYS A 24 11.76 -19.52 17.11
CA LYS A 24 12.44 -18.68 16.10
C LYS A 24 11.80 -17.29 16.00
N THR A 25 12.55 -16.26 16.37
CA THR A 25 12.08 -14.86 16.40
C THR A 25 12.26 -14.07 15.11
N TYR A 26 12.94 -14.62 14.11
CA TYR A 26 13.18 -13.92 12.84
C TYR A 26 11.88 -13.46 12.16
N GLY A 27 11.86 -12.19 11.75
CA GLY A 27 10.74 -11.56 11.03
C GLY A 27 9.49 -11.33 11.87
N ILE A 28 9.52 -11.60 13.19
CA ILE A 28 8.44 -11.23 14.10
C ILE A 28 8.46 -9.71 14.29
N GLY A 29 7.30 -9.09 14.08
CA GLY A 29 7.03 -7.69 14.38
C GLY A 29 5.75 -7.54 15.21
N LEU A 30 5.35 -6.30 15.46
CA LEU A 30 4.09 -5.99 16.12
C LEU A 30 3.08 -5.56 15.07
N PHE A 31 2.06 -6.39 14.84
CA PHE A 31 1.01 -6.11 13.85
C PHE A 31 -0.36 -6.22 14.51
N TYR A 32 -1.30 -5.39 14.05
CA TYR A 32 -2.69 -5.46 14.50
C TYR A 32 -3.36 -6.71 13.90
N SER A 33 -4.01 -7.49 14.76
CA SER A 33 -4.81 -8.64 14.35
C SER A 33 -6.28 -8.34 14.59
N SER A 34 -7.08 -8.30 13.53
CA SER A 34 -8.54 -8.11 13.63
C SER A 34 -9.22 -9.26 14.40
N ILE A 35 -8.67 -10.47 14.33
CA ILE A 35 -9.17 -11.63 15.08
C ILE A 35 -8.95 -11.45 16.59
N ALA A 36 -7.79 -10.93 17.00
CA ALA A 36 -7.48 -10.68 18.40
C ALA A 36 -7.93 -9.29 18.88
N ASN A 37 -8.39 -8.43 17.97
CA ASN A 37 -8.69 -7.02 18.17
C ASN A 37 -7.58 -6.23 18.90
N GLN A 38 -6.31 -6.61 18.70
CA GLN A 38 -5.18 -5.97 19.35
C GLN A 38 -3.90 -6.14 18.53
N VAL A 39 -2.89 -5.34 18.86
CA VAL A 39 -1.53 -5.51 18.32
C VAL A 39 -0.88 -6.71 19.00
N ILE A 40 -0.42 -7.67 18.22
CA ILE A 40 0.20 -8.90 18.69
C ILE A 40 1.60 -9.08 18.10
N PRO A 41 2.50 -9.82 18.78
CA PRO A 41 3.72 -10.30 18.17
C PRO A 41 3.38 -11.34 17.10
N SER A 42 3.67 -11.02 15.85
CA SER A 42 3.25 -11.82 14.69
C SER A 42 4.15 -11.58 13.49
N ILE A 43 3.92 -12.37 12.44
CA ILE A 43 4.48 -12.14 11.10
C ILE A 43 3.36 -11.61 10.21
N SER A 44 3.71 -10.76 9.24
CA SER A 44 2.77 -10.23 8.26
C SER A 44 3.29 -10.50 6.84
N PHE A 45 2.37 -10.83 5.93
CA PHE A 45 2.68 -11.14 4.54
C PHE A 45 1.77 -10.33 3.62
N LEU A 46 2.36 -9.75 2.58
CA LEU A 46 1.64 -9.18 1.44
C LEU A 46 1.60 -10.24 0.33
N ALA A 47 0.41 -10.60 -0.11
CA ALA A 47 0.21 -11.44 -1.29
C ALA A 47 -0.22 -10.57 -2.48
N ILE A 48 0.22 -10.92 -3.69
CA ILE A 48 -0.32 -10.40 -4.94
C ILE A 48 -0.88 -11.56 -5.75
N SER A 49 -2.09 -11.41 -6.27
CA SER A 49 -2.78 -12.38 -7.11
C SER A 49 -3.27 -11.77 -8.42
N ILE A 50 -3.37 -12.59 -9.46
CA ILE A 50 -4.15 -12.29 -10.67
C ILE A 50 -5.55 -12.86 -10.45
N ILE A 51 -6.57 -12.10 -10.83
CA ILE A 51 -7.96 -12.55 -10.85
C ILE A 51 -8.40 -12.62 -12.30
N ASP A 52 -8.86 -13.80 -12.71
CA ASP A 52 -9.62 -13.96 -13.94
C ASP A 52 -11.08 -13.62 -13.66
N ILE A 53 -11.55 -12.55 -14.28
CA ILE A 53 -12.91 -12.03 -14.10
C ILE A 53 -13.94 -13.02 -14.66
N ALA A 54 -13.63 -13.70 -15.76
CA ALA A 54 -14.58 -14.57 -16.44
C ALA A 54 -14.83 -15.88 -15.69
N SER A 55 -13.79 -16.41 -15.04
CA SER A 55 -13.89 -17.63 -14.23
C SER A 55 -14.04 -17.37 -12.73
N GLU A 56 -14.11 -16.10 -12.32
CA GLU A 56 -14.18 -15.66 -10.92
C GLU A 56 -13.10 -16.29 -10.03
N THR A 57 -11.94 -16.59 -10.62
CA THR A 57 -10.88 -17.36 -9.95
C THR A 57 -9.64 -16.51 -9.72
N SER A 58 -9.12 -16.56 -8.49
CA SER A 58 -7.88 -15.90 -8.10
C SER A 58 -6.69 -16.84 -8.11
N TYR A 59 -5.55 -16.35 -8.56
CA TYR A 59 -4.29 -17.09 -8.65
C TYR A 59 -3.16 -16.28 -8.02
N ILE A 60 -2.60 -16.79 -6.94
CA ILE A 60 -1.50 -16.13 -6.23
C ILE A 60 -0.24 -16.16 -7.10
N ILE A 61 0.31 -14.99 -7.38
CA ILE A 61 1.57 -14.83 -8.12
C ILE A 61 2.75 -14.97 -7.17
N GLY A 62 2.61 -14.38 -5.98
CA GLY A 62 3.63 -14.50 -4.96
C GLY A 62 3.24 -13.84 -3.64
N VAL A 63 4.09 -14.08 -2.66
CA VAL A 63 3.92 -13.63 -1.28
C VAL A 63 5.23 -13.07 -0.77
N LYS A 64 5.20 -11.90 -0.12
CA LYS A 64 6.37 -11.26 0.47
C LYS A 64 6.11 -10.92 1.94
N GLN A 65 7.03 -11.31 2.81
CA GLN A 65 6.94 -10.97 4.23
C GLN A 65 7.20 -9.47 4.45
N LEU A 66 6.36 -8.83 5.26
CA LEU A 66 6.63 -7.51 5.80
C LEU A 66 7.60 -7.67 6.97
N LEU A 67 8.75 -7.03 6.85
CA LEU A 67 9.75 -6.96 7.90
C LEU A 67 9.69 -5.57 8.52
N ASN A 68 9.29 -5.50 9.79
CA ASN A 68 9.44 -4.27 10.56
C ASN A 68 10.85 -4.22 11.11
N ASP A 69 11.63 -3.21 10.71
CA ASP A 69 12.92 -2.95 11.33
C ASP A 69 12.68 -2.20 12.66
N PRO A 70 12.94 -2.81 13.83
CA PRO A 70 12.67 -2.19 15.13
C PRO A 70 13.40 -0.85 15.31
N LYS A 71 14.51 -0.62 14.59
CA LYS A 71 15.24 0.66 14.60
C LYS A 71 14.48 1.78 13.89
N ALA A 72 13.70 1.46 12.85
CA ALA A 72 12.90 2.43 12.09
C ALA A 72 11.65 2.89 12.87
N GLU A 73 11.04 2.02 13.68
CA GLU A 73 9.91 2.40 14.53
C GLU A 73 10.32 3.31 15.71
N ALA A 74 11.49 3.05 16.30
CA ALA A 74 12.04 3.85 17.40
C ALA A 74 12.36 5.30 16.95
N SER A 75 12.93 5.47 15.76
CA SER A 75 13.21 6.79 15.19
C SER A 75 11.93 7.54 14.79
N ALA A 76 10.92 6.84 14.26
CA ALA A 76 9.62 7.43 13.96
C ALA A 76 8.87 7.91 15.22
N LYS A 77 8.97 7.18 16.34
CA LYS A 77 8.40 7.60 17.64
C LYS A 77 9.13 8.83 18.20
N LYS A 78 10.47 8.87 18.17
CA LYS A 78 11.25 10.06 18.58
C LYS A 78 10.89 11.30 17.75
N ASN A 79 10.72 11.15 16.44
CA ASN A 79 10.34 12.25 15.54
C ASN A 79 8.88 12.74 15.72
N LYS A 80 7.96 11.87 16.13
CA LYS A 80 6.59 12.28 16.47
C LYS A 80 6.55 13.02 17.81
N LEU A 81 7.31 12.57 18.81
CA LEU A 81 7.46 13.24 20.10
C LEU A 81 8.10 14.63 19.95
N SER A 82 9.18 14.76 19.19
CA SER A 82 9.83 16.06 18.95
C SER A 82 8.91 17.04 18.19
N LYS A 83 8.14 16.55 17.21
CA LYS A 83 7.13 17.37 16.51
C LYS A 83 5.95 17.74 17.40
N ALA A 84 5.53 16.88 18.33
CA ALA A 84 4.47 17.19 19.29
C ALA A 84 4.92 18.25 20.30
N LEU A 85 6.14 18.11 20.83
CA LEU A 85 6.75 19.10 21.74
C LEU A 85 6.94 20.46 21.05
N ALA A 86 7.38 20.48 19.79
CA ALA A 86 7.48 21.71 18.99
C ALA A 86 6.11 22.34 18.65
N LYS A 87 5.03 21.55 18.64
CA LYS A 87 3.65 22.03 18.37
C LYS A 87 3.00 22.65 19.60
N ILE A 88 3.43 22.26 20.81
CA ILE A 88 2.97 22.82 22.09
C ILE A 88 3.53 24.24 22.30
N GLN A 89 4.74 24.54 21.81
CA GLN A 89 5.40 25.83 22.00
C GLN A 89 4.92 26.95 21.07
N VAL A 90 4.13 26.67 20.02
CA VAL A 90 3.69 27.69 19.06
C VAL A 90 2.18 27.60 18.90
N SER A 91 1.45 28.45 19.63
CA SER A 91 0.02 28.69 19.43
C SER A 91 -0.21 29.27 18.02
N LYS A 92 -0.44 28.38 17.04
CA LYS A 92 -0.66 28.81 15.65
C LYS A 92 -2.01 29.51 15.52
N LEU A 93 -1.98 30.71 14.95
CA LEU A 93 -3.15 31.39 14.38
C LEU A 93 -3.89 30.44 13.44
N LYS A 94 -5.23 30.43 13.53
CA LYS A 94 -6.09 29.60 12.67
C LYS A 94 -5.93 30.04 11.21
N GLY A 95 -5.45 29.14 10.35
CA GLY A 95 -5.38 29.35 8.91
C GLY A 95 -4.12 28.80 8.25
N ARG A 96 -4.16 28.63 6.93
CA ARG A 96 -2.98 28.32 6.12
C ARG A 96 -2.05 29.55 6.11
N PRO A 97 -0.76 29.42 6.43
CA PRO A 97 0.17 30.54 6.40
C PRO A 97 0.14 31.24 5.04
N LYS A 98 -0.02 32.55 5.03
CA LYS A 98 -0.08 33.37 3.81
C LYS A 98 1.22 33.16 3.01
N GLY A 99 1.09 32.69 1.76
CA GLY A 99 2.23 32.38 0.89
C GLY A 99 2.74 30.93 0.92
N SER A 100 2.16 30.03 1.74
CA SER A 100 2.52 28.61 1.70
C SER A 100 2.06 27.94 0.39
N LYS A 101 3.00 27.50 -0.45
CA LYS A 101 2.73 26.69 -1.66
C LYS A 101 2.52 25.23 -1.29
N ASN A 102 1.89 24.46 -2.19
CA ASN A 102 1.84 23.00 -2.06
C ASN A 102 3.26 22.46 -2.09
N LYS A 103 3.63 21.68 -1.08
CA LYS A 103 4.93 21.00 -1.06
C LYS A 103 4.86 19.79 -1.98
N ALA A 104 5.95 19.52 -2.71
CA ALA A 104 6.13 18.23 -3.37
C ALA A 104 5.99 17.13 -2.31
N LYS A 105 5.16 16.13 -2.59
CA LYS A 105 4.84 15.09 -1.62
C LYS A 105 6.02 14.13 -1.51
N SER A 106 6.47 13.87 -0.29
CA SER A 106 7.45 12.84 -0.01
C SER A 106 6.78 11.46 -0.03
N GLU A 107 7.47 10.46 -0.56
CA GLU A 107 7.00 9.07 -0.56
C GLU A 107 6.69 8.58 0.86
N SER A 108 5.71 7.67 0.96
CA SER A 108 5.36 7.03 2.23
C SER A 108 6.49 6.11 2.69
N GLN A 109 6.93 6.29 3.94
CA GLN A 109 7.97 5.47 4.57
C GLN A 109 7.39 4.23 5.28
N GLY A 110 6.09 3.95 5.12
CA GLY A 110 5.46 2.80 5.75
C GLY A 110 5.94 1.48 5.15
N ALA A 111 6.14 0.46 5.99
CA ALA A 111 6.58 -0.87 5.57
C ALA A 111 5.66 -1.47 4.48
N SER A 112 4.34 -1.44 4.70
CA SER A 112 3.32 -1.86 3.74
C SER A 112 3.49 -1.19 2.37
N TYR A 113 3.73 0.13 2.34
CA TYR A 113 3.91 0.87 1.10
C TYR A 113 5.19 0.46 0.36
N GLN A 114 6.31 0.37 1.07
CA GLN A 114 7.61 0.02 0.48
C GLN A 114 7.63 -1.43 -0.04
N VAL A 115 7.01 -2.35 0.73
CA VAL A 115 6.88 -3.75 0.32
C VAL A 115 5.99 -3.86 -0.91
N LEU A 116 4.82 -3.22 -0.93
CA LEU A 116 3.94 -3.22 -2.10
C LEU A 116 4.60 -2.57 -3.32
N LYS A 117 5.28 -1.43 -3.16
CA LYS A 117 5.99 -0.75 -4.26
C LYS A 117 7.01 -1.66 -4.93
N THR A 118 7.91 -2.23 -4.13
CA THR A 118 8.97 -3.11 -4.66
C THR A 118 8.41 -4.40 -5.22
N PHE A 119 7.38 -4.97 -4.59
CA PHE A 119 6.81 -6.24 -5.00
C PHE A 119 5.94 -6.11 -6.26
N LEU A 120 5.12 -5.07 -6.35
CA LEU A 120 4.32 -4.76 -7.53
C LEU A 120 5.21 -4.49 -8.75
N ALA A 121 6.28 -3.70 -8.58
CA ALA A 121 7.23 -3.43 -9.68
C ALA A 121 7.87 -4.72 -10.22
N LEU A 122 8.23 -5.65 -9.32
CA LEU A 122 8.76 -6.96 -9.69
C LEU A 122 7.73 -7.81 -10.42
N VAL A 123 6.49 -7.89 -9.89
CA VAL A 123 5.40 -8.64 -10.52
C VAL A 123 5.10 -8.08 -11.90
N CYS A 124 4.94 -6.77 -12.04
CA CYS A 124 4.65 -6.13 -13.31
C CYS A 124 5.76 -6.33 -14.34
N SER A 125 7.04 -6.31 -13.93
CA SER A 125 8.15 -6.58 -14.86
C SER A 125 8.17 -8.04 -15.31
N GLN A 126 7.93 -8.99 -14.41
CA GLN A 126 7.86 -10.41 -14.73
C GLN A 126 6.66 -10.74 -15.63
N LEU A 127 5.48 -10.17 -15.34
CA LEU A 127 4.29 -10.40 -16.16
C LEU A 127 4.46 -9.87 -17.58
N LYS A 128 5.10 -8.72 -17.76
CA LYS A 128 5.40 -8.18 -19.11
C LYS A 128 6.29 -9.11 -19.93
N VAL A 129 7.23 -9.81 -19.27
CA VAL A 129 8.17 -10.73 -19.94
C VAL A 129 7.52 -12.09 -20.20
N LEU A 130 6.85 -12.66 -19.20
CA LEU A 130 6.33 -14.03 -19.26
C LEU A 130 4.96 -14.12 -19.96
N LEU A 131 4.16 -13.06 -19.86
CA LEU A 131 2.77 -13.02 -20.31
C LEU A 131 2.47 -11.67 -20.99
N PRO A 132 3.13 -11.34 -22.11
CA PRO A 132 3.01 -10.04 -22.77
C PRO A 132 1.59 -9.72 -23.26
N ASP A 133 0.79 -10.75 -23.55
CA ASP A 133 -0.60 -10.62 -24.01
C ASP A 133 -1.61 -10.40 -22.87
N LEU A 134 -1.15 -10.39 -21.61
CA LEU A 134 -2.01 -10.24 -20.44
C LEU A 134 -2.41 -8.78 -20.23
N GLN A 135 -3.70 -8.49 -20.27
CA GLN A 135 -4.26 -7.17 -20.03
C GLN A 135 -4.67 -7.00 -18.55
N CYS A 136 -3.69 -6.62 -17.72
CA CYS A 136 -3.93 -6.24 -16.31
C CYS A 136 -3.83 -4.72 -16.16
N PHE A 137 -4.98 -4.05 -16.11
CA PHE A 137 -5.02 -2.58 -15.96
C PHE A 137 -5.47 -2.12 -14.58
N HIS A 138 -6.00 -3.01 -13.74
CA HIS A 138 -6.58 -2.64 -12.46
C HIS A 138 -5.86 -3.32 -11.30
N LEU A 139 -5.66 -2.56 -10.22
CA LEU A 139 -5.13 -3.02 -8.94
C LEU A 139 -6.21 -2.87 -7.86
N VAL A 140 -6.74 -4.00 -7.40
CA VAL A 140 -7.75 -4.10 -6.35
C VAL A 140 -7.06 -4.15 -4.99
N LEU A 141 -7.44 -3.25 -4.10
CA LEU A 141 -6.89 -3.15 -2.75
C LEU A 141 -8.00 -2.81 -1.75
N ASP A 142 -7.92 -3.32 -0.52
CA ASP A 142 -8.88 -2.96 0.53
C ASP A 142 -8.79 -1.46 0.92
N GLY A 143 -9.80 -0.96 1.64
CA GLY A 143 -9.93 0.43 2.06
C GLY A 143 -8.76 0.94 2.90
N PHE A 144 -7.96 0.09 3.54
CA PHE A 144 -6.69 0.51 4.15
C PHE A 144 -5.81 1.28 3.16
N TYR A 145 -5.72 0.77 1.93
CA TYR A 145 -4.94 1.31 0.82
C TYR A 145 -5.63 2.45 0.06
N GLY A 146 -6.89 2.76 0.36
CA GLY A 146 -7.69 3.81 -0.31
C GLY A 146 -7.24 5.23 0.04
N HIS A 147 -5.98 5.59 -0.20
CA HIS A 147 -5.45 6.93 -0.03
C HIS A 147 -4.42 7.27 -1.12
N GLU A 148 -4.12 8.56 -1.26
CA GLU A 148 -3.39 9.12 -2.40
C GLU A 148 -2.04 8.47 -2.69
N SER A 149 -1.27 8.04 -1.68
CA SER A 149 0.04 7.39 -1.90
C SER A 149 -0.08 6.13 -2.75
N TYR A 150 -1.08 5.27 -2.45
CA TYR A 150 -1.29 4.03 -3.20
C TYR A 150 -1.93 4.28 -4.56
N LEU A 151 -2.75 5.32 -4.68
CA LEU A 151 -3.25 5.79 -5.97
C LEU A 151 -2.08 6.20 -6.89
N LEU A 152 -1.17 7.03 -6.41
CA LEU A 152 0.02 7.44 -7.17
C LEU A 152 0.90 6.23 -7.52
N LEU A 153 1.10 5.30 -6.58
CA LEU A 153 1.84 4.06 -6.83
C LEU A 153 1.21 3.22 -7.95
N ALA A 154 -0.11 3.08 -7.98
CA ALA A 154 -0.80 2.36 -9.05
C ALA A 154 -0.61 3.08 -10.40
N LEU A 155 -0.80 4.40 -10.44
CA LEU A 155 -0.64 5.20 -11.65
C LEU A 155 0.80 5.15 -12.20
N ASP A 156 1.81 5.17 -11.33
CA ASP A 156 3.23 5.03 -11.72
C ASP A 156 3.52 3.68 -12.40
N ASN A 157 2.71 2.66 -12.12
CA ASN A 157 2.78 1.34 -12.75
C ASN A 157 1.80 1.17 -13.92
N SER A 158 1.18 2.26 -14.40
CA SER A 158 0.12 2.25 -15.42
C SER A 158 -1.10 1.41 -15.02
N LEU A 159 -1.43 1.38 -13.74
CA LEU A 159 -2.58 0.68 -13.17
C LEU A 159 -3.61 1.66 -12.62
N LEU A 160 -4.88 1.30 -12.72
CA LEU A 160 -6.01 1.98 -12.10
C LEU A 160 -6.35 1.29 -10.77
N ILE A 161 -6.45 2.05 -9.69
CA ILE A 161 -6.77 1.49 -8.38
C ILE A 161 -8.29 1.28 -8.23
N ILE A 162 -8.68 0.13 -7.69
CA ILE A 162 -10.03 -0.15 -7.20
C ILE A 162 -9.92 -0.37 -5.70
N SER A 163 -10.47 0.54 -4.90
CA SER A 163 -10.40 0.44 -3.45
C SER A 163 -11.58 1.13 -2.78
N LYS A 164 -11.90 0.74 -1.54
CA LYS A 164 -12.95 1.36 -0.74
C LYS A 164 -12.53 2.77 -0.33
N PHE A 165 -13.31 3.77 -0.73
CA PHE A 165 -13.07 5.16 -0.36
C PHE A 165 -13.32 5.37 1.16
N LYS A 166 -12.40 6.06 1.84
CA LYS A 166 -12.54 6.32 3.28
C LYS A 166 -13.52 7.46 3.53
N SER A 167 -14.36 7.33 4.56
CA SER A 167 -15.32 8.37 4.97
C SER A 167 -14.65 9.69 5.41
N ASN A 168 -13.39 9.64 5.82
CA ASN A 168 -12.59 10.79 6.21
C ASN A 168 -11.64 11.30 5.10
N ALA A 169 -11.81 10.82 3.87
CA ALA A 169 -11.00 11.28 2.76
C ALA A 169 -11.38 12.72 2.37
N HIS A 170 -10.36 13.56 2.17
CA HIS A 170 -10.55 14.91 1.67
C HIS A 170 -10.23 14.92 0.17
N PRO A 171 -11.16 15.37 -0.71
CA PRO A 171 -10.87 15.49 -2.13
C PRO A 171 -9.78 16.56 -2.34
N ILE A 172 -8.70 16.20 -3.01
CA ILE A 172 -7.61 17.11 -3.34
C ILE A 172 -7.60 17.28 -4.86
N LEU A 173 -7.87 18.51 -5.32
CA LEU A 173 -7.70 18.92 -6.71
C LEU A 173 -6.17 18.95 -7.02
N PRO A 174 -5.73 18.55 -8.22
CA PRO A 174 -6.23 19.10 -9.48
C PRO A 174 -6.80 18.03 -10.41
N TYR A 175 -8.08 18.15 -10.75
CA TYR A 175 -8.59 17.56 -11.98
C TYR A 175 -8.04 18.38 -13.15
N LEU A 176 -6.89 17.97 -13.70
CA LEU A 176 -6.47 18.40 -15.03
C LEU A 176 -7.16 17.45 -16.01
N HIS A 177 -8.26 17.93 -16.60
CA HIS A 177 -8.88 17.28 -17.74
C HIS A 177 -7.81 17.09 -18.81
N ARG A 178 -7.41 15.84 -19.08
CA ARG A 178 -6.54 15.53 -20.21
C ARG A 178 -7.40 15.73 -21.45
N LYS A 179 -7.30 16.90 -22.09
CA LYS A 179 -7.91 17.13 -23.41
C LYS A 179 -7.30 16.10 -24.36
N THR A 180 -8.13 15.17 -24.81
CA THR A 180 -7.90 14.30 -25.96
C THR A 180 -7.77 15.12 -27.23
#